data_AF-A0A1Y1Z9Q6-F1
#
_entry.id   AF-A0A1Y1Z9Q6-F1
#
_cell.length_a   1.000
_cell.length_b   1.000
_cell.length_c   1.000
_cell.angle_alpha   90.00
_cell.angle_beta   90.00
_cell.angle_gamma   90.00
#
_symmetry.space_group_name_H-M   'P 1'
#
loop_
_entity.id
_entity.type
_entity.pdbx_description
1 polymer ?
#
loop_
_entity_poly.entity_id
_entity_poly.type
_entity_poly.pdbx_seq_one_letter_code
_entity_poly.pdbx_strand_id
1 'polypeptide(L)'
;SFRVEVQQAAFKDVVSNTKVDCIVSPANSFGLMDGGADWYISKLFGGPQKLIPVIQNSIDEEWCGEQNVNTTLLVNVDSLRDGKEDLPKYIAHTPSMRIPTTLSPKEDIVYKCTWAFLNAVRNHNRHNTLDRIETVLCSGFGTGTGRFPVEMCAKQMILACSNFLIA
;
A
#
# COMPACT_ATOMS: atom_id res chain seq x y z
N SER A 1 4.70 2.29 -20.49
CA SER A 1 5.71 1.28 -20.10
C SER A 1 5.75 1.23 -18.59
N PHE A 2 5.84 0.05 -17.97
CA PHE A 2 5.97 -0.07 -16.51
C PHE A 2 7.45 0.10 -16.14
N ARG A 3 7.72 0.97 -15.15
CA ARG A 3 9.07 1.30 -14.69
C ARG A 3 9.10 1.20 -13.17
N VAL A 4 10.17 0.60 -12.65
CA VAL A 4 10.47 0.60 -11.22
C VAL A 4 11.60 1.59 -10.97
N GLU A 5 11.42 2.45 -9.97
CA GLU A 5 12.44 3.39 -9.50
C GLU A 5 12.62 3.20 -8.00
N VAL A 6 13.87 3.15 -7.54
CA VAL A 6 14.21 3.02 -6.12
C VAL A 6 14.75 4.36 -5.66
N GLN A 7 14.16 4.91 -4.61
CA GLN A 7 14.58 6.17 -4.02
C GLN A 7 15.00 5.97 -2.56
N GLN A 8 16.18 6.48 -2.21
CA GLN A 8 16.64 6.57 -0.83
C GLN A 8 16.23 7.93 -0.26
N ALA A 9 14.98 8.05 0.18
CA ALA A 9 14.42 9.28 0.71
C ALA A 9 13.41 8.98 1.83
N ALA A 10 13.08 9.98 2.65
CA ALA A 10 11.98 9.83 3.59
C ALA A 10 10.65 9.79 2.82
N PHE A 11 9.73 8.94 3.27
CA PHE A 11 8.44 8.73 2.61
C PHE A 11 7.68 10.05 2.36
N LYS A 12 7.66 10.94 3.36
CA LYS A 12 7.04 12.26 3.26
C LYS A 12 7.62 13.12 2.14
N ASP A 13 8.94 13.04 1.90
CA ASP A 13 9.63 13.88 0.94
C ASP A 13 9.31 13.41 -0.48
N VAL A 14 9.17 12.09 -0.68
CA VAL A 14 8.76 11.53 -1.99
C VAL A 14 7.34 11.96 -2.34
N VAL A 15 6.41 11.86 -1.40
CA VAL A 15 5.00 12.27 -1.61
C VAL A 15 4.90 13.76 -1.91
N SER A 16 5.69 14.62 -1.26
CA SER A 16 5.65 16.07 -1.50
C SER A 16 6.30 16.51 -2.82
N ASN A 17 7.21 15.72 -3.39
CA ASN A 17 7.97 16.11 -4.58
C ASN A 17 7.57 15.35 -5.85
N THR A 18 6.74 14.32 -5.74
CA THR A 18 6.33 13.46 -6.85
C THR A 18 4.82 13.31 -6.85
N LYS A 19 4.18 13.49 -8.01
CA LYS A 19 2.75 13.18 -8.16
C LYS A 19 2.54 11.67 -8.07
N VAL A 20 1.84 11.23 -7.03
CA VAL A 20 1.54 9.84 -6.74
C VAL A 20 0.02 9.66 -6.77
N ASP A 21 -0.47 8.69 -7.55
CA ASP A 21 -1.92 8.42 -7.64
C ASP A 21 -2.38 7.46 -6.53
N CYS A 22 -1.50 6.52 -6.15
CA CYS A 22 -1.78 5.51 -5.14
C CYS A 22 -0.60 5.29 -4.18
N ILE A 23 -0.88 5.22 -2.88
CA ILE A 23 0.09 4.79 -1.87
C ILE A 23 -0.23 3.36 -1.43
N VAL A 24 0.79 2.51 -1.37
CA VAL A 24 0.67 1.18 -0.75
C VAL A 24 0.83 1.28 0.76
N SER A 25 -0.15 0.72 1.47
CA SER A 25 -0.14 0.61 2.93
C SER A 25 0.20 -0.84 3.33
N PRO A 26 1.41 -1.09 3.87
CA PRO A 26 1.84 -2.40 4.35
C PRO A 26 1.23 -2.70 5.74
N ALA A 27 -0.09 -2.89 5.74
CA ALA A 27 -0.95 -2.80 6.91
C ALA A 27 -1.08 -4.10 7.73
N ASN A 28 -2.02 -4.06 8.67
CA ASN A 28 -2.64 -5.21 9.32
C ASN A 28 -4.06 -5.48 8.77
N SER A 29 -4.65 -6.62 9.08
CA SER A 29 -5.96 -7.03 8.55
C SER A 29 -7.15 -6.16 8.96
N PHE A 30 -6.99 -5.27 9.95
CA PHE A 30 -8.07 -4.50 10.56
C PHE A 30 -8.00 -2.99 10.26
N GLY A 31 -7.06 -2.56 9.41
CA GLY A 31 -6.94 -1.14 9.07
C GLY A 31 -6.48 -0.26 10.23
N LEU A 32 -5.78 -0.80 11.24
CA LEU A 32 -5.19 0.00 12.32
C LEU A 32 -4.03 0.82 11.73
N MET A 33 -4.33 2.04 11.30
CA MET A 33 -3.43 2.91 10.53
C MET A 33 -2.68 3.91 11.41
N ASP A 34 -2.23 3.48 12.60
CA ASP A 34 -1.72 4.35 13.67
C ASP A 34 -0.25 4.12 14.03
N GLY A 35 0.46 3.22 13.32
CA GLY A 35 1.88 2.92 13.56
C GLY A 35 2.75 2.90 12.30
N GLY A 36 4.08 2.95 12.47
CA GLY A 36 5.03 2.75 11.37
C GLY A 36 4.78 3.66 10.16
N ALA A 37 4.79 3.07 8.95
CA ALA A 37 4.47 3.77 7.70
C ALA A 37 3.03 4.30 7.69
N ASP A 38 2.11 3.52 8.26
CA ASP A 38 0.67 3.82 8.28
C ASP A 38 0.35 5.11 9.04
N TRP A 39 1.09 5.40 10.12
CA TRP A 39 0.99 6.69 10.82
C TRP A 39 1.29 7.88 9.89
N TYR A 40 2.35 7.79 9.09
CA TYR A 40 2.70 8.86 8.16
C TYR A 40 1.66 9.01 7.05
N ILE A 41 1.15 7.89 6.53
CA ILE A 41 0.05 7.89 5.55
C ILE A 41 -1.18 8.58 6.15
N SER A 42 -1.60 8.17 7.35
CA SER A 42 -2.69 8.81 8.10
C SER A 42 -2.51 10.31 8.23
N LYS A 43 -1.29 10.81 8.51
CA LYS A 43 -1.03 12.25 8.63
C LYS A 43 -1.22 13.03 7.34
N LEU A 44 -1.00 12.43 6.17
CA LEU A 44 -1.28 13.08 4.88
C LEU A 44 -2.77 13.42 4.74
N PHE A 45 -3.64 12.56 5.26
CA PHE A 45 -5.10 12.65 5.16
C PHE A 45 -5.77 13.23 6.43
N GLY A 46 -5.03 14.05 7.18
CA GLY A 46 -5.56 14.74 8.37
C GLY A 46 -5.56 13.94 9.67
N GLY A 47 -4.87 12.80 9.69
CA GLY A 47 -4.62 11.98 10.88
C GLY A 47 -5.40 10.67 10.91
N PRO A 48 -5.03 9.74 11.82
CA PRO A 48 -5.64 8.41 11.86
C PRO A 48 -7.15 8.47 12.15
N GLN A 49 -7.62 9.49 12.87
CA GLN A 49 -9.03 9.62 13.25
C GLN A 49 -9.92 9.92 12.03
N LYS A 50 -9.34 10.42 10.94
CA LYS A 50 -10.03 10.60 9.66
C LYS A 50 -9.83 9.41 8.73
N LEU A 51 -8.60 8.87 8.67
CA LEU A 51 -8.28 7.80 7.72
C LEU A 51 -8.82 6.43 8.13
N ILE A 52 -8.65 6.04 9.41
CA ILE A 52 -9.05 4.70 9.90
C ILE A 52 -10.53 4.40 9.62
N PRO A 53 -11.50 5.30 9.88
CA PRO A 53 -12.90 5.01 9.58
C PRO A 53 -13.17 4.74 8.09
N VAL A 54 -12.50 5.45 7.19
CA VAL A 54 -12.65 5.24 5.74
C VAL A 54 -12.10 3.88 5.33
N ILE A 55 -10.91 3.52 5.82
CA ILE A 55 -10.28 2.22 5.56
C ILE A 55 -11.13 1.08 6.14
N GLN A 56 -11.56 1.19 7.40
CA GLN A 56 -12.35 0.16 8.07
C GLN A 56 -13.72 -0.01 7.44
N ASN A 57 -14.39 1.08 7.02
CA ASN A 57 -15.66 0.97 6.29
C ASN A 57 -15.48 0.19 4.97
N SER A 58 -14.42 0.45 4.21
CA SER A 58 -14.13 -0.32 3.00
C SER A 58 -13.79 -1.79 3.29
N ILE A 59 -13.10 -2.07 4.40
CA ILE A 59 -12.83 -3.46 4.85
C ILE A 59 -14.14 -4.13 5.29
N ASP A 60 -15.04 -3.44 5.96
CA ASP A 60 -16.34 -3.97 6.39
C ASP A 60 -17.20 -4.34 5.18
N GLU A 61 -17.28 -3.45 4.18
CA GLU A 61 -18.06 -3.64 2.95
C GLU A 61 -17.58 -4.84 2.12
N GLU A 62 -16.27 -5.01 1.95
CA GLU A 62 -15.70 -6.05 1.07
C GLU A 62 -15.34 -7.34 1.82
N TRP A 63 -14.93 -7.23 3.09
CA TRP A 63 -14.31 -8.33 3.86
C TRP A 63 -14.96 -8.60 5.22
N CYS A 64 -16.12 -7.98 5.52
CA CYS A 64 -16.83 -8.17 6.79
C CYS A 64 -15.95 -7.92 8.03
N GLY A 65 -15.03 -6.95 7.93
CA GLY A 65 -14.22 -6.46 9.05
C GLY A 65 -12.83 -7.11 9.20
N GLU A 66 -12.48 -8.10 8.39
CA GLU A 66 -11.13 -8.68 8.38
C GLU A 66 -10.63 -8.95 6.95
N GLN A 67 -9.74 -8.10 6.46
CA GLN A 67 -9.09 -8.35 5.17
C GLN A 67 -7.98 -9.40 5.32
N ASN A 68 -8.01 -10.44 4.48
CA ASN A 68 -7.00 -11.49 4.50
C ASN A 68 -5.59 -10.95 4.18
N VAL A 69 -4.59 -11.50 4.88
CA VAL A 69 -3.17 -11.27 4.58
C VAL A 69 -2.85 -11.67 3.13
N ASN A 70 -1.92 -10.95 2.48
CA ASN A 70 -1.52 -11.14 1.08
C ASN A 70 -2.59 -10.78 0.04
N THR A 71 -3.57 -9.95 0.41
CA THR A 71 -4.54 -9.37 -0.51
C THR A 71 -4.36 -7.86 -0.58
N THR A 72 -4.99 -7.20 -1.56
CA THR A 72 -5.01 -5.74 -1.64
C THR A 72 -6.42 -5.24 -1.89
N LEU A 73 -6.83 -4.28 -1.07
CA LEU A 73 -8.05 -3.48 -1.25
C LEU A 73 -7.63 -2.08 -1.70
N LEU A 74 -8.15 -1.62 -2.85
CA LEU A 74 -7.98 -0.24 -3.29
C LEU A 74 -9.07 0.62 -2.67
N VAL A 75 -8.67 1.47 -1.73
CA VAL A 75 -9.58 2.40 -1.06
C VAL A 75 -9.45 3.77 -1.71
N ASN A 76 -10.57 4.32 -2.19
CA ASN A 76 -10.64 5.69 -2.69
C ASN A 76 -10.71 6.64 -1.49
N VAL A 77 -9.71 7.52 -1.36
CA VAL A 77 -9.58 8.50 -0.27
C VAL A 77 -9.70 9.93 -0.77
N ASP A 78 -10.31 10.13 -1.93
CA ASP A 78 -10.48 11.44 -2.57
C ASP A 78 -11.16 12.46 -1.65
N SER A 79 -12.18 12.01 -0.92
CA SER A 79 -12.91 12.82 0.07
C SER A 79 -12.05 13.34 1.22
N LEU A 80 -10.90 12.70 1.49
CA LEU A 80 -9.97 13.11 2.56
C LEU A 80 -8.90 14.10 2.09
N ARG A 81 -8.82 14.41 0.80
CA ARG A 81 -7.78 15.30 0.24
C ARG A 81 -8.05 16.77 0.53
N ASP A 82 -9.30 17.15 0.81
CA ASP A 82 -9.69 18.53 1.16
C ASP A 82 -9.17 19.56 0.13
N GLY A 83 -9.37 19.25 -1.17
CA GLY A 83 -8.92 20.08 -2.30
C GLY A 83 -7.42 19.98 -2.63
N LYS A 84 -6.62 19.18 -1.90
CA LYS A 84 -5.19 18.99 -2.18
C LYS A 84 -4.99 17.97 -3.30
N GLU A 85 -5.01 18.46 -4.54
CA GLU A 85 -4.88 17.62 -5.73
C GLU A 85 -3.52 16.89 -5.85
N ASP A 86 -2.50 17.33 -5.12
CA ASP A 86 -1.20 16.66 -5.09
C ASP A 86 -1.18 15.42 -4.20
N LEU A 87 -2.16 15.27 -3.29
CA LEU A 87 -2.27 14.06 -2.49
C LEU A 87 -2.81 12.89 -3.33
N PRO A 88 -2.35 11.66 -3.08
CA PRO A 88 -2.87 10.48 -3.76
C PRO A 88 -4.36 10.29 -3.53
N LYS A 89 -5.03 9.82 -4.59
CA LYS A 89 -6.46 9.55 -4.59
C LYS A 89 -6.79 8.16 -4.02
N TYR A 90 -5.83 7.23 -4.07
CA TYR A 90 -6.02 5.86 -3.63
C TYR A 90 -5.02 5.42 -2.57
N ILE A 91 -5.46 4.51 -1.70
CA ILE A 91 -4.60 3.70 -0.85
C ILE A 91 -4.80 2.23 -1.21
N ALA A 92 -3.71 1.53 -1.53
CA ALA A 92 -3.68 0.09 -1.67
C ALA A 92 -3.43 -0.55 -0.30
N HIS A 93 -4.50 -0.77 0.46
CA HIS A 93 -4.44 -1.42 1.77
C HIS A 93 -4.08 -2.91 1.58
N THR A 94 -2.86 -3.26 1.99
CA THR A 94 -2.23 -4.54 1.66
C THR A 94 -1.68 -5.19 2.93
N PRO A 95 -2.52 -5.94 3.68
CA PRO A 95 -2.10 -6.54 4.94
C PRO A 95 -0.95 -7.52 4.75
N SER A 96 0.17 -7.24 5.43
CA SER A 96 1.33 -8.15 5.50
C SER A 96 1.28 -9.07 6.72
N MET A 97 0.37 -8.79 7.65
CA MET A 97 0.15 -9.52 8.88
C MET A 97 -1.30 -9.34 9.33
N ARG A 98 -1.84 -10.30 10.09
CA ARG A 98 -3.20 -10.17 10.62
C ARG A 98 -3.27 -9.11 11.71
N ILE A 99 -2.40 -9.28 12.70
CA ILE A 99 -2.14 -8.32 13.77
C ILE A 99 -0.64 -7.99 13.78
N PRO A 100 -0.23 -6.83 14.33
CA PRO A 100 1.17 -6.48 14.52
C PRO A 100 2.00 -7.63 15.12
N THR A 101 2.90 -8.22 14.33
CA THR A 101 3.78 -9.32 14.74
C THR A 101 5.06 -9.36 13.93
N THR A 102 6.07 -10.10 14.40
CA THR A 102 7.30 -10.36 13.63
C THR A 102 6.98 -11.32 12.47
N LEU A 103 7.48 -11.01 11.28
CA LEU A 103 7.33 -11.82 10.08
C LEU A 103 8.46 -12.84 9.96
N SER A 104 8.14 -14.03 9.45
CA SER A 104 9.12 -15.08 9.21
C SER A 104 9.90 -14.79 7.92
N PRO A 105 11.25 -14.67 7.95
CA PRO A 105 12.05 -14.50 6.73
C PRO A 105 12.01 -15.72 5.80
N LYS A 106 11.52 -16.87 6.26
CA LYS A 106 11.38 -18.08 5.44
C LYS A 106 10.15 -18.04 4.52
N GLU A 107 9.26 -17.06 4.72
CA GLU A 107 8.06 -16.88 3.91
C GLU A 107 8.27 -15.87 2.78
N ASP A 108 7.42 -15.96 1.77
CA ASP A 108 7.35 -15.11 0.58
C ASP A 108 6.31 -13.99 0.72
N ILE A 109 6.05 -13.55 1.95
CA ILE A 109 5.02 -12.56 2.30
C ILE A 109 5.18 -11.26 1.48
N VAL A 110 6.41 -10.76 1.33
CA VAL A 110 6.68 -9.51 0.62
C VAL A 110 6.41 -9.69 -0.88
N TYR A 111 6.79 -10.84 -1.45
CA TYR A 111 6.49 -11.17 -2.83
C TYR A 111 4.99 -11.20 -3.07
N LYS A 112 4.25 -11.90 -2.21
CA LYS A 112 2.79 -12.04 -2.32
C LYS A 112 2.05 -10.72 -2.16
N CYS A 113 2.40 -9.90 -1.18
CA CYS A 113 1.85 -8.55 -1.03
C CYS A 113 2.16 -7.66 -2.25
N THR A 114 3.39 -7.72 -2.77
CA THR A 114 3.77 -6.95 -3.96
C THR A 114 2.97 -7.38 -5.18
N TRP A 115 2.84 -8.69 -5.38
CA TRP A 115 2.04 -9.27 -6.45
C TRP A 115 0.56 -8.88 -6.35
N ALA A 116 0.01 -8.88 -5.13
CA ALA A 116 -1.38 -8.56 -4.87
C ALA A 116 -1.70 -7.11 -5.28
N PHE A 117 -0.90 -6.12 -4.84
CA PHE A 117 -1.21 -4.72 -5.16
C PHE A 117 -1.01 -4.41 -6.64
N LEU A 118 0.00 -5.02 -7.29
CA LEU A 118 0.20 -4.87 -8.74
C LEU A 118 -1.00 -5.40 -9.52
N ASN A 119 -1.55 -6.55 -9.11
CA ASN A 119 -2.75 -7.10 -9.73
C ASN A 119 -3.99 -6.23 -9.46
N ALA A 120 -4.16 -5.70 -8.26
CA ALA A 120 -5.27 -4.80 -7.93
C ALA A 120 -5.23 -3.54 -8.81
N VAL A 121 -4.06 -2.90 -8.94
CA VAL A 121 -3.86 -1.72 -9.80
C VAL A 121 -4.10 -2.05 -11.27
N ARG A 122 -3.59 -3.18 -11.77
CA ARG A 122 -3.86 -3.62 -13.15
C ARG A 122 -5.35 -3.87 -13.39
N ASN A 123 -6.04 -4.52 -12.44
CA ASN A 123 -7.47 -4.77 -12.54
C ASN A 123 -8.28 -3.48 -12.55
N HIS A 124 -7.94 -2.53 -11.67
CA HIS A 124 -8.54 -1.20 -11.64
C HIS A 124 -8.39 -0.47 -12.99
N ASN A 125 -7.16 -0.41 -13.51
CA ASN A 125 -6.85 0.27 -14.76
C ASN A 125 -7.48 -0.38 -16.01
N ARG A 126 -7.84 -1.68 -15.93
CA ARG A 126 -8.57 -2.37 -17.00
C ARG A 126 -10.05 -1.98 -17.05
N HIS A 127 -10.64 -1.65 -15.91
CA HIS A 127 -12.07 -1.33 -15.80
C HIS A 127 -12.35 0.18 -15.73
N ASN A 128 -11.33 1.00 -15.41
CA ASN A 128 -11.46 2.45 -15.26
C ASN A 128 -10.50 3.17 -16.22
N THR A 129 -11.02 3.65 -17.35
CA THR A 129 -10.20 4.34 -18.36
C THR A 129 -9.98 5.82 -18.07
N LEU A 130 -10.88 6.46 -17.31
CA LEU A 130 -10.82 7.89 -16.99
C LEU A 130 -10.13 8.19 -15.65
N ASP A 131 -10.03 7.20 -14.76
CA ASP A 131 -9.53 7.35 -13.39
C ASP A 131 -8.42 6.32 -13.11
N ARG A 132 -7.37 6.38 -13.93
CA ARG A 132 -6.27 5.40 -13.92
C ARG A 132 -5.26 5.73 -12.83
N ILE A 133 -4.65 4.68 -12.28
CA ILE A 133 -3.51 4.74 -11.37
C ILE A 133 -2.24 4.55 -12.20
N GLU A 134 -1.47 5.61 -12.43
CA GLU A 134 -0.25 5.58 -13.24
C GLU A 134 1.01 5.53 -12.36
N THR A 135 0.98 6.17 -11.19
CA THR A 135 2.09 6.19 -10.24
C THR A 135 1.69 5.57 -8.89
N VAL A 136 2.45 4.57 -8.45
CA VAL A 136 2.28 3.90 -7.16
C VAL A 136 3.54 4.10 -6.30
N LEU A 137 3.37 4.59 -5.08
CA LEU A 137 4.44 4.68 -4.08
C LEU A 137 4.32 3.54 -3.08
N CYS A 138 5.39 2.77 -2.90
CA CYS A 138 5.42 1.65 -1.97
C CYS A 138 6.67 1.74 -1.08
N SER A 139 6.47 1.56 0.23
CA SER A 139 7.58 1.34 1.18
C SER A 139 7.87 -0.16 1.34
N GLY A 140 8.95 -0.51 2.04
CA GLY A 140 9.27 -1.91 2.29
C GLY A 140 8.25 -2.57 3.22
N PHE A 141 7.68 -3.70 2.79
CA PHE A 141 6.75 -4.48 3.61
C PHE A 141 7.46 -5.08 4.82
N GLY A 142 6.88 -4.84 6.01
CA GLY A 142 7.26 -5.53 7.23
C GLY A 142 8.65 -5.22 7.79
N THR A 143 9.39 -4.26 7.25
CA THR A 143 10.76 -3.93 7.69
C THR A 143 10.81 -3.17 9.02
N GLY A 144 9.70 -2.56 9.43
CA GLY A 144 9.52 -1.95 10.76
C GLY A 144 9.00 -2.95 11.79
N THR A 145 7.70 -2.89 12.09
CA THR A 145 7.02 -3.76 13.08
C THR A 145 7.28 -5.25 12.85
N GLY A 146 7.27 -5.67 11.57
CA GLY A 146 7.50 -7.06 11.18
C GLY A 146 8.94 -7.54 11.32
N ARG A 147 9.92 -6.63 11.52
CA ARG A 147 11.36 -6.92 11.57
C ARG A 147 11.86 -7.77 10.39
N PHE A 148 11.18 -7.69 9.25
CA PHE A 148 11.56 -8.44 8.06
C PHE A 148 12.89 -7.90 7.51
N PRO A 149 13.87 -8.76 7.18
CA PRO A 149 15.17 -8.30 6.71
C PRO A 149 15.06 -7.43 5.45
N VAL A 150 15.63 -6.22 5.49
CA VAL A 150 15.51 -5.22 4.41
C VAL A 150 16.00 -5.76 3.07
N GLU A 151 17.12 -6.50 3.06
CA GLU A 151 17.65 -7.10 1.84
C GLU A 151 16.69 -8.15 1.25
N MET A 152 16.06 -8.98 2.09
CA MET A 152 15.08 -9.96 1.64
C MET A 152 13.80 -9.29 1.14
N CYS A 153 13.37 -8.22 1.81
CA CYS A 153 12.24 -7.40 1.37
C CYS A 153 12.50 -6.89 -0.06
N ALA A 154 13.63 -6.24 -0.29
CA ALA A 154 14.00 -5.71 -1.59
C ALA A 154 14.07 -6.80 -2.68
N LYS A 155 14.70 -7.96 -2.38
CA LYS A 155 14.77 -9.10 -3.30
C LYS A 155 13.40 -9.64 -3.68
N GLN A 156 12.48 -9.77 -2.73
CA GLN A 156 11.13 -10.26 -3.00
C GLN A 156 10.30 -9.25 -3.79
N MET A 157 10.38 -7.94 -3.47
CA MET A 157 9.68 -6.89 -4.21
C MET A 157 10.13 -6.83 -5.67
N ILE A 158 11.45 -6.80 -5.94
CA ILE A 158 11.94 -6.71 -7.31
C ILE A 158 11.60 -7.99 -8.11
N LEU A 159 11.67 -9.16 -7.48
CA LEU A 159 11.29 -10.42 -8.13
C LEU A 159 9.81 -10.42 -8.54
N ALA A 160 8.91 -9.94 -7.68
CA ALA A 160 7.49 -9.80 -8.00
C ALA A 160 7.26 -8.83 -9.16
N CYS A 161 7.92 -7.66 -9.15
CA CYS A 161 7.86 -6.70 -10.25
C CYS A 161 8.37 -7.30 -11.58
N SER A 162 9.50 -8.01 -11.56
CA SER A 162 10.07 -8.65 -12.74
C SER A 162 9.15 -9.73 -13.31
N ASN A 163 8.57 -10.58 -12.46
CA ASN A 163 7.63 -11.61 -12.90
C ASN A 163 6.34 -10.98 -13.45
N PHE A 164 5.88 -9.87 -12.86
CA PHE A 164 4.66 -9.19 -13.29
C PHE A 164 4.81 -8.55 -14.67
N LEU A 165 6.02 -8.09 -15.01
CA LEU A 165 6.33 -7.52 -16.32
C LEU A 165 6.27 -8.52 -17.48
N ILE A 166 6.41 -9.82 -17.20
CA ILE A 166 6.45 -10.89 -18.19
C ILE A 166 5.09 -11.59 -18.32
N ALA A 167 4.16 -11.34 -17.39
CA ALA A 167 2.86 -12.01 -17.26
C ALA A 167 1.71 -11.28 -17.97
#